data_AF-A0A7S4DW82-F1
#
_entry.id   AF-A0A7S4DW82-F1
#
_cell.length_a   1.000
_cell.length_b   1.000
_cell.length_c   1.000
_cell.angle_alpha   90.00
_cell.angle_beta   90.00
_cell.angle_gamma   90.00
#
_symmetry.space_group_name_H-M   'P 1'
#
loop_
_entity.id
_entity.type
_entity.pdbx_description
1 polymer ?
#
loop_
_entity_poly.entity_id
_entity_poly.type
_entity_poly.pdbx_seq_one_letter_code
_entity_poly.pdbx_strand_id
1 'polypeptide(L)'
;DAFLDIIYFSAKSQEIFCSWLRRFKLAVCCLCCWNSDDIIQRRLRPKMITRSVVARVPRQCVTKRQIRPATFHAIRLNSTQIHNAVPKSAEGKAKFSTTTEVAEAAPAVDAALVGARYKLTGEVILSKVFWAGFGWQGSSVIAENMGYSAEGAKFALTTGTGEALAVFAGHSAFYMILKGGKPSAELSTGLWLGTGTFFSGTAWQPVVNALVTLSNNNFPITAAGTMVACGSMFYAGLRVGRALWGETMGAAIAARNYENLCSDAGLSVAIGGATAMFVACDPSMVANYFAVPFGVLDADSTLVAMCRAGAATGTGYGLVQVWQNFFPRGRNWMDMYF
;
A
#
# COMPACT_ATOMS: atom_id res chain seq x y z
N ASP A 1 4.70 30.71 -2.23
CA ASP A 1 6.01 30.04 -2.20
C ASP A 1 5.98 28.73 -1.43
N ALA A 2 5.69 28.69 -0.11
CA ALA A 2 5.57 27.43 0.65
C ALA A 2 4.57 26.40 0.07
N PHE A 3 3.49 26.86 -0.57
CA PHE A 3 2.51 26.01 -1.25
C PHE A 3 3.05 25.38 -2.55
N LEU A 4 3.90 26.09 -3.30
CA LEU A 4 4.57 25.57 -4.49
C LEU A 4 5.72 24.62 -4.12
N ASP A 5 6.38 24.86 -2.98
CA ASP A 5 7.40 23.96 -2.43
C ASP A 5 6.80 22.61 -2.02
N ILE A 6 5.58 22.60 -1.47
CA ILE A 6 4.85 21.36 -1.15
C ILE A 6 4.44 20.60 -2.43
N ILE A 7 4.00 21.30 -3.48
CA ILE A 7 3.66 20.69 -4.78
C ILE A 7 4.91 20.08 -5.44
N TYR A 8 6.02 20.82 -5.45
CA TYR A 8 7.29 20.32 -5.98
C TYR A 8 7.81 19.15 -5.12
N PHE A 9 7.63 19.19 -3.80
CA PHE A 9 7.95 18.08 -2.90
C PHE A 9 7.07 16.84 -3.14
N SER A 10 5.79 16.99 -3.52
CA SER A 10 4.90 15.84 -3.78
C SER A 10 5.24 15.11 -5.09
N ALA A 11 5.42 15.85 -6.20
CA ALA A 11 5.83 15.26 -7.47
C ALA A 11 7.25 14.67 -7.39
N LYS A 12 8.16 15.39 -6.76
CA LYS A 12 9.54 14.93 -6.52
C LYS A 12 9.59 13.83 -5.47
N SER A 13 8.67 13.74 -4.52
CA SER A 13 8.60 12.60 -3.57
C SER A 13 8.06 11.34 -4.24
N GLN A 14 7.18 11.42 -5.25
CA GLN A 14 6.86 10.24 -6.06
C GLN A 14 8.05 9.77 -6.90
N GLU A 15 8.81 10.68 -7.51
CA GLU A 15 10.03 10.33 -8.24
C GLU A 15 11.16 9.86 -7.33
N ILE A 16 11.36 10.52 -6.19
CA ILE A 16 12.31 10.12 -5.15
C ILE A 16 11.87 8.79 -4.55
N PHE A 17 10.59 8.55 -4.28
CA PHE A 17 10.08 7.27 -3.80
C PHE A 17 10.26 6.18 -4.85
N CYS A 18 9.95 6.45 -6.13
CA CYS A 18 10.23 5.52 -7.24
C CYS A 18 11.73 5.30 -7.44
N SER A 19 12.57 6.32 -7.21
CA SER A 19 14.04 6.25 -7.28
C SER A 19 14.62 5.54 -6.05
N TRP A 20 14.03 5.72 -4.88
CA TRP A 20 14.38 5.11 -3.61
C TRP A 20 13.99 3.63 -3.62
N LEU A 21 12.80 3.28 -4.13
CA LEU A 21 12.39 1.92 -4.48
C LEU A 21 13.31 1.30 -5.55
N ARG A 22 13.74 2.07 -6.56
CA ARG A 22 14.74 1.61 -7.55
C ARG A 22 16.10 1.35 -6.92
N ARG A 23 16.53 2.13 -5.91
CA ARG A 23 17.76 1.93 -5.14
C ARG A 23 17.64 0.79 -4.12
N PHE A 24 16.45 0.56 -3.57
CA PHE A 24 16.13 -0.56 -2.67
C PHE A 24 15.99 -1.91 -3.39
N LYS A 25 16.11 -1.97 -4.73
CA LYS A 25 16.21 -3.23 -5.50
C LYS A 25 17.36 -4.14 -5.06
N LEU A 26 18.31 -3.67 -4.26
CA LEU A 26 19.38 -4.49 -3.69
C LEU A 26 19.01 -5.25 -2.40
N ALA A 27 17.93 -4.88 -1.70
CA ALA A 27 17.57 -5.53 -0.43
C ALA A 27 16.38 -6.51 -0.53
N VAL A 28 15.47 -6.33 -1.50
CA VAL A 28 14.27 -7.19 -1.65
C VAL A 28 14.47 -8.31 -2.69
N CYS A 29 15.54 -8.27 -3.48
CA CYS A 29 15.85 -9.30 -4.48
C CYS A 29 16.29 -10.67 -3.89
N CYS A 30 16.39 -10.81 -2.56
CA CYS A 30 16.75 -12.10 -1.95
C CYS A 30 15.57 -13.04 -1.60
N LEU A 31 14.30 -12.68 -1.86
CA LEU A 31 13.18 -13.51 -1.36
C LEU A 31 12.09 -13.94 -2.35
N CYS A 32 12.14 -13.63 -3.65
CA CYS A 32 11.20 -14.20 -4.61
C CYS A 32 11.80 -14.30 -6.03
N CYS A 33 12.04 -15.54 -6.46
CA CYS A 33 12.23 -16.06 -7.82
C CYS A 33 12.21 -15.04 -8.98
N TRP A 34 13.39 -14.78 -9.55
CA TRP A 34 13.53 -14.29 -10.92
C TRP A 34 14.13 -15.43 -11.76
N ASN A 35 13.26 -16.12 -12.50
CA ASN A 35 13.65 -17.12 -13.50
C ASN A 35 13.99 -16.37 -14.80
N SER A 36 15.27 -16.14 -15.06
CA SER A 36 15.75 -15.61 -16.34
C SER A 36 16.88 -16.47 -16.88
N ASP A 37 16.52 -17.59 -17.51
CA ASP A 37 17.47 -18.48 -18.15
C ASP A 37 17.62 -18.27 -19.68
N ASP A 38 16.85 -17.40 -20.33
CA ASP A 38 16.86 -17.39 -21.82
C ASP A 38 17.60 -16.25 -22.53
N ILE A 39 18.18 -15.27 -21.83
CA ILE A 39 18.83 -14.11 -22.50
C ILE A 39 20.35 -14.04 -22.29
N ILE A 40 20.91 -14.75 -21.30
CA ILE A 40 22.34 -14.64 -20.93
C ILE A 40 23.19 -15.83 -21.42
N GLN A 41 22.58 -16.98 -21.76
CA GLN A 41 23.29 -18.17 -22.26
C GLN A 41 23.83 -18.05 -23.69
N ARG A 42 23.52 -16.98 -24.46
CA ARG A 42 23.96 -16.85 -25.87
C ARG A 42 25.21 -15.99 -26.10
N ARG A 43 25.82 -15.38 -25.08
CA ARG A 43 26.94 -14.43 -25.29
C ARG A 43 28.29 -14.78 -24.70
N LEU A 44 28.46 -15.88 -23.97
CA LEU A 44 29.77 -16.27 -23.44
C LEU A 44 29.99 -17.79 -23.58
N ARG A 45 30.59 -18.21 -24.70
CA ARG A 45 31.32 -19.49 -24.77
C ARG A 45 32.80 -19.21 -25.07
N PRO A 46 33.70 -19.43 -24.12
CA PRO A 46 35.04 -19.87 -24.43
C PRO A 46 35.04 -21.40 -24.56
N LYS A 47 35.74 -21.90 -25.58
CA LYS A 47 36.03 -23.32 -25.78
C LYS A 47 36.85 -23.84 -24.60
N MET A 48 36.37 -24.87 -23.91
CA MET A 48 37.24 -25.79 -23.17
C MET A 48 36.81 -27.23 -23.42
N ILE A 49 37.78 -27.98 -23.94
CA ILE A 49 37.77 -29.43 -24.14
C ILE A 49 38.19 -30.05 -22.81
N THR A 50 37.33 -30.89 -22.21
CA THR A 50 37.79 -31.98 -21.36
C THR A 50 36.74 -33.08 -21.28
N ARG A 51 37.18 -34.30 -21.56
CA ARG A 51 36.45 -35.57 -21.41
C ARG A 51 36.34 -35.93 -19.94
N SER A 52 35.16 -36.39 -19.49
CA SER A 52 35.08 -37.41 -18.43
C SER A 52 33.68 -38.02 -18.28
N VAL A 53 33.63 -39.30 -18.65
CA VAL A 53 32.99 -40.47 -18.00
C VAL A 53 31.59 -40.34 -17.38
N VAL A 54 30.70 -41.11 -17.99
CA VAL A 54 29.34 -41.48 -17.58
C VAL A 54 29.37 -42.35 -16.32
N ALA A 55 28.58 -41.99 -15.30
CA ALA A 55 28.12 -42.91 -14.27
C ALA A 55 26.59 -42.81 -14.15
N ARG A 56 25.90 -43.88 -14.54
CA ARG A 56 24.46 -44.08 -14.35
C ARG A 56 24.20 -44.55 -12.93
N VAL A 57 23.21 -43.96 -12.26
CA VAL A 57 22.62 -44.48 -11.02
C VAL A 57 21.10 -44.68 -11.24
N PRO A 58 20.47 -45.73 -10.68
CA PRO A 58 19.18 -46.23 -11.13
C PRO A 58 18.00 -45.40 -10.61
N ARG A 59 16.95 -45.33 -11.43
CA ARG A 59 15.63 -44.81 -11.07
C ARG A 59 14.96 -45.75 -10.06
N GLN A 60 14.66 -45.25 -8.87
CA GLN A 60 13.70 -45.89 -7.97
C GLN A 60 12.26 -45.46 -8.32
N CYS A 61 11.41 -46.47 -8.31
CA CYS A 61 10.00 -46.47 -8.64
C CYS A 61 9.21 -45.80 -7.51
N VAL A 62 8.49 -44.71 -7.80
CA VAL A 62 7.50 -44.14 -6.88
C VAL A 62 6.11 -44.33 -7.47
N THR A 63 5.31 -45.07 -6.73
CA THR A 63 3.93 -45.46 -6.95
C THR A 63 3.01 -44.24 -7.12
N LYS A 64 2.33 -44.16 -8.26
CA LYS A 64 1.29 -43.16 -8.54
C LYS A 64 0.06 -43.44 -7.67
N ARG A 65 -0.23 -42.56 -6.70
CA ARG A 65 -1.53 -42.52 -6.04
C ARG A 65 -2.46 -41.63 -6.87
N GLN A 66 -3.43 -42.26 -7.51
CA GLN A 66 -4.41 -41.66 -8.40
C GLN A 66 -5.46 -40.89 -7.57
N ILE A 67 -5.27 -39.57 -7.42
CA ILE A 67 -6.29 -38.69 -6.85
C ILE A 67 -7.19 -38.22 -8.00
N ARG A 68 -8.49 -38.51 -7.89
CA ARG A 68 -9.51 -38.07 -8.85
C ARG A 68 -9.60 -36.53 -8.80
N PRO A 69 -9.63 -35.82 -9.94
CA PRO A 69 -9.89 -34.39 -9.93
C PRO A 69 -11.37 -34.14 -9.59
N ALA A 70 -11.61 -33.31 -8.58
CA ALA A 70 -12.92 -32.71 -8.33
C ALA A 70 -13.20 -31.72 -9.47
N THR A 71 -14.34 -31.91 -10.12
CA THR A 71 -14.89 -31.03 -11.15
C THR A 71 -15.22 -29.67 -10.53
N PHE A 72 -14.35 -28.68 -10.72
CA PHE A 72 -14.65 -27.29 -10.39
C PHE A 72 -15.36 -26.64 -11.58
N HIS A 73 -16.63 -26.27 -11.37
CA HIS A 73 -17.36 -25.38 -12.27
C HIS A 73 -16.72 -23.99 -12.20
N ALA A 74 -15.99 -23.62 -13.25
CA ALA A 74 -15.48 -22.27 -13.44
C ALA A 74 -16.66 -21.31 -13.67
N ILE A 75 -16.92 -20.43 -12.69
CA ILE A 75 -17.80 -19.27 -12.89
C ILE A 75 -17.03 -18.26 -13.74
N ARG A 76 -17.50 -18.12 -14.97
CA ARG A 76 -17.01 -17.20 -16.00
C ARG A 76 -17.27 -15.75 -15.53
N LEU A 77 -16.23 -15.04 -15.09
CA LEU A 77 -16.27 -13.59 -15.03
C LEU A 77 -16.06 -13.07 -16.45
N ASN A 78 -17.07 -12.39 -17.00
CA ASN A 78 -16.99 -11.74 -18.30
C ASN A 78 -15.97 -10.59 -18.22
N SER A 79 -14.72 -10.89 -18.57
CA SER A 79 -13.74 -9.91 -19.01
C SER A 79 -14.06 -9.58 -20.46
N THR A 80 -14.57 -8.39 -20.71
CA THR A 80 -14.72 -7.83 -22.05
C THR A 80 -13.31 -7.55 -22.59
N GLN A 81 -12.68 -8.56 -23.19
CA GLN A 81 -11.43 -8.40 -23.92
C GLN A 81 -11.68 -7.63 -25.22
N ILE A 82 -11.23 -6.38 -25.26
CA ILE A 82 -11.06 -5.64 -26.51
C ILE A 82 -9.78 -6.17 -27.17
N HIS A 83 -9.93 -7.11 -28.09
CA HIS A 83 -8.86 -7.53 -28.99
C HIS A 83 -8.63 -6.46 -30.06
N ASN A 84 -7.61 -5.62 -29.88
CA ASN A 84 -7.02 -4.89 -31.01
C ASN A 84 -5.89 -5.73 -31.60
N ALA A 85 -6.11 -6.24 -32.81
CA ALA A 85 -5.11 -6.94 -33.60
C ALA A 85 -3.99 -5.96 -34.00
N VAL A 86 -2.75 -6.26 -33.60
CA VAL A 86 -1.55 -5.55 -34.06
C VAL A 86 -1.07 -6.22 -35.36
N PRO A 87 -1.03 -5.51 -36.50
CA PRO A 87 -0.43 -6.05 -37.70
C PRO A 87 1.09 -6.14 -37.55
N LYS A 88 1.65 -7.32 -37.87
CA LYS A 88 3.09 -7.53 -38.05
C LYS A 88 3.59 -6.68 -39.22
N SER A 89 4.44 -5.70 -38.94
CA SER A 89 5.23 -5.02 -39.98
C SER A 89 6.72 -5.26 -39.78
N ALA A 90 7.41 -5.28 -40.92
CA ALA A 90 8.72 -5.85 -41.17
C ALA A 90 9.89 -5.05 -40.59
N GLU A 91 11.00 -5.75 -40.34
CA GLU A 91 12.28 -5.23 -39.89
C GLU A 91 12.86 -4.20 -40.87
N GLY A 92 12.83 -2.93 -40.49
CA GLY A 92 13.51 -1.82 -41.16
C GLY A 92 14.50 -1.15 -40.20
N LYS A 93 15.78 -1.08 -40.59
CA LYS A 93 16.88 -0.43 -39.85
C LYS A 93 16.54 1.02 -39.52
N ALA A 94 16.47 1.35 -38.23
CA ALA A 94 16.15 2.69 -37.74
C ALA A 94 17.34 3.64 -37.88
N LYS A 95 17.18 4.67 -38.72
CA LYS A 95 17.92 5.94 -38.62
C LYS A 95 17.38 6.69 -37.41
N PHE A 96 18.28 7.13 -36.52
CA PHE A 96 17.97 8.01 -35.39
C PHE A 96 17.57 9.37 -35.93
N SER A 97 16.26 9.56 -36.13
CA SER A 97 15.65 10.84 -36.50
C SER A 97 15.16 11.51 -35.23
N THR A 98 15.73 12.66 -34.92
CA THR A 98 15.32 13.53 -33.81
C THR A 98 13.97 14.17 -34.15
N THR A 99 12.89 13.42 -34.02
CA THR A 99 11.53 13.98 -34.05
C THR A 99 11.31 14.74 -32.76
N THR A 100 11.22 16.07 -32.88
CA THR A 100 10.64 16.95 -31.87
C THR A 100 9.23 16.46 -31.55
N GLU A 101 9.06 15.77 -30.42
CA GLU A 101 7.74 15.39 -29.92
C GLU A 101 6.94 16.68 -29.69
N VAL A 102 5.91 16.87 -30.50
CA VAL A 102 4.91 17.90 -30.29
C VAL A 102 4.27 17.58 -28.94
N ALA A 103 4.46 18.47 -27.96
CA ALA A 103 3.91 18.30 -26.63
C ALA A 103 2.40 18.10 -26.72
N GLU A 104 1.96 16.85 -26.60
CA GLU A 104 0.56 16.48 -26.53
C GLU A 104 -0.04 17.20 -25.32
N ALA A 105 -0.99 18.10 -25.58
CA ALA A 105 -1.61 18.92 -24.54
C ALA A 105 -2.16 18.00 -23.45
N ALA A 106 -1.77 18.25 -22.19
CA ALA A 106 -2.22 17.44 -21.08
C ALA A 106 -3.76 17.39 -21.07
N PRO A 107 -4.37 16.20 -20.99
CA PRO A 107 -5.82 16.08 -21.02
C PRO A 107 -6.42 16.88 -19.86
N ALA A 108 -7.46 17.67 -20.16
CA ALA A 108 -8.17 18.44 -19.15
C ALA A 108 -8.73 17.50 -18.07
N VAL A 109 -8.67 17.95 -16.81
CA VAL A 109 -9.23 17.21 -15.68
C VAL A 109 -10.75 17.21 -15.80
N ASP A 110 -11.35 16.03 -15.92
CA ASP A 110 -12.81 15.86 -15.96
C ASP A 110 -13.42 16.19 -14.59
N ALA A 111 -14.21 17.27 -14.53
CA ALA A 111 -14.85 17.72 -13.30
C ALA A 111 -15.81 16.67 -12.70
N ALA A 112 -16.45 15.84 -13.53
CA ALA A 112 -17.33 14.77 -13.05
C ALA A 112 -16.53 13.68 -12.34
N LEU A 113 -15.35 13.33 -12.89
CA LEU A 113 -14.42 12.39 -12.28
C LEU A 113 -13.90 12.90 -10.92
N VAL A 114 -13.54 14.18 -10.83
CA VAL A 114 -13.10 14.80 -9.56
C VAL A 114 -14.20 14.67 -8.49
N GLY A 115 -15.45 14.99 -8.84
CA GLY A 115 -16.59 14.83 -7.94
C GLY A 115 -16.78 13.38 -7.46
N ALA A 116 -16.65 12.40 -8.36
CA ALA A 116 -16.74 10.99 -8.02
C ALA A 116 -15.63 10.55 -7.06
N ARG A 117 -14.40 11.02 -7.26
CA ARG A 117 -13.27 10.75 -6.35
C ARG A 117 -13.45 11.36 -4.97
N TYR A 118 -14.02 12.57 -4.85
CA TYR A 118 -14.34 13.16 -3.55
C TYR A 118 -15.39 12.36 -2.78
N LYS A 119 -16.42 11.87 -3.47
CA LYS A 119 -17.40 10.97 -2.87
C LYS A 119 -16.74 9.71 -2.33
N LEU A 120 -15.89 9.07 -3.14
CA LEU A 120 -15.15 7.88 -2.72
C LEU A 120 -14.16 8.17 -1.57
N THR A 121 -13.55 9.36 -1.54
CA THR A 121 -12.70 9.83 -0.42
C THR A 121 -13.47 9.82 0.89
N GLY A 122 -14.69 10.38 0.89
CA GLY A 122 -15.56 10.36 2.07
C GLY A 122 -15.93 8.94 2.51
N GLU A 123 -16.29 8.08 1.56
CA GLU A 123 -16.58 6.67 1.84
C GLU A 123 -15.36 5.95 2.46
N VAL A 124 -14.15 6.20 1.97
CA VAL A 124 -12.92 5.61 2.51
C VAL A 124 -12.60 6.13 3.91
N ILE A 125 -12.80 7.42 4.18
CA ILE A 125 -12.60 7.96 5.53
C ILE A 125 -13.52 7.28 6.54
N LEU A 126 -14.83 7.22 6.23
CA LEU A 126 -15.85 6.67 7.12
C LEU A 126 -15.77 5.15 7.28
N SER A 127 -15.42 4.44 6.21
CA SER A 127 -15.41 2.97 6.23
C SER A 127 -14.14 2.39 6.84
N LYS A 128 -12.99 3.06 6.76
CA LYS A 128 -11.72 2.44 7.18
C LYS A 128 -10.71 3.37 7.81
N VAL A 129 -10.49 4.59 7.29
CA VAL A 129 -9.37 5.43 7.78
C VAL A 129 -9.62 5.92 9.20
N PHE A 130 -10.85 6.38 9.50
CA PHE A 130 -11.21 6.76 10.87
C PHE A 130 -10.99 5.60 11.85
N TRP A 131 -11.41 4.40 11.44
CA TRP A 131 -11.31 3.20 12.27
C TRP A 131 -9.85 2.78 12.51
N ALA A 132 -8.94 3.08 11.60
CA ALA A 132 -7.51 2.84 11.81
C ALA A 132 -7.00 3.60 13.04
N GLY A 133 -7.12 4.93 13.06
CA GLY A 133 -6.69 5.74 14.21
C GLY A 133 -7.46 5.39 15.50
N PHE A 134 -8.77 5.17 15.38
CA PHE A 134 -9.62 4.76 16.51
C PHE A 134 -9.17 3.42 17.13
N GLY A 135 -8.92 2.41 16.29
CA GLY A 135 -8.52 1.08 16.72
C GLY A 135 -7.10 1.02 17.28
N TRP A 136 -6.19 1.80 16.70
CA TRP A 136 -4.82 1.93 17.20
C TRP A 136 -4.83 2.53 18.61
N GLN A 137 -5.52 3.67 18.81
CA GLN A 137 -5.61 4.34 20.11
C GLN A 137 -6.36 3.51 21.16
N GLY A 138 -7.38 2.76 20.77
CA GLY A 138 -8.05 1.84 21.70
C GLY A 138 -7.10 0.74 22.18
N SER A 139 -6.26 0.26 21.27
CA SER A 139 -5.33 -0.83 21.56
C SER A 139 -4.08 -0.37 22.29
N SER A 140 -3.69 0.91 22.22
CA SER A 140 -2.65 1.46 23.08
C SER A 140 -3.06 1.46 24.54
N VAL A 141 -4.32 1.83 24.84
CA VAL A 141 -4.87 1.75 26.21
C VAL A 141 -4.92 0.31 26.71
N ILE A 142 -5.27 -0.66 25.86
CA ILE A 142 -5.19 -2.08 26.22
C ILE A 142 -3.75 -2.48 26.52
N ALA A 143 -2.79 -2.10 25.66
CA ALA A 143 -1.37 -2.42 25.85
C ALA A 143 -0.79 -1.83 27.15
N GLU A 144 -1.14 -0.58 27.47
CA GLU A 144 -0.75 0.09 28.72
C GLU A 144 -1.31 -0.63 29.95
N ASN A 145 -2.59 -1.02 29.92
CA ASN A 145 -3.23 -1.79 30.99
C ASN A 145 -2.61 -3.19 31.15
N MET A 146 -1.97 -3.73 30.11
CA MET A 146 -1.18 -4.96 30.17
C MET A 146 0.26 -4.74 30.66
N GLY A 147 0.64 -3.50 30.99
CA GLY A 147 1.97 -3.13 31.43
C GLY A 147 3.02 -3.12 30.32
N TYR A 148 2.61 -2.98 29.05
CA TYR A 148 3.56 -2.89 27.93
C TYR A 148 4.12 -1.47 27.82
N SER A 149 5.44 -1.35 27.78
CA SER A 149 6.10 -0.08 27.47
C SER A 149 5.80 0.34 26.04
N ALA A 150 5.52 1.63 25.81
CA ALA A 150 5.35 2.22 24.49
C ALA A 150 6.57 2.03 23.58
N GLU A 151 7.77 1.84 24.14
CA GLU A 151 8.98 1.56 23.37
C GLU A 151 9.14 0.07 23.01
N GLY A 152 8.28 -0.79 23.55
CA GLY A 152 8.37 -2.24 23.42
C GLY A 152 7.71 -2.78 22.16
N ALA A 153 8.29 -3.86 21.62
CA ALA A 153 7.71 -4.60 20.49
C ALA A 153 6.28 -5.11 20.77
N LYS A 154 5.96 -5.44 22.02
CA LYS A 154 4.62 -5.89 22.41
C LYS A 154 3.57 -4.79 22.24
N PHE A 155 3.89 -3.55 22.61
CA PHE A 155 2.99 -2.41 22.42
C PHE A 155 2.74 -2.15 20.93
N ALA A 156 3.81 -2.15 20.12
CA ALA A 156 3.74 -1.99 18.67
C ALA A 156 2.88 -3.09 18.00
N LEU A 157 3.04 -4.35 18.40
CA LEU A 157 2.25 -5.46 17.87
C LEU A 157 0.78 -5.37 18.29
N THR A 158 0.49 -5.02 19.55
CA THR A 158 -0.89 -4.87 20.03
C THR A 158 -1.62 -3.74 19.31
N THR A 159 -0.98 -2.57 19.17
CA THR A 159 -1.57 -1.41 18.48
C THR A 159 -1.79 -1.66 16.99
N GLY A 160 -0.82 -2.26 16.29
CA GLY A 160 -0.99 -2.66 14.89
C GLY A 160 -2.09 -3.72 14.69
N THR A 161 -2.22 -4.68 15.61
CA THR A 161 -3.34 -5.66 15.60
C THR A 161 -4.67 -4.95 15.78
N GLY A 162 -4.74 -4.00 16.70
CA GLY A 162 -5.90 -3.14 16.93
C GLY A 162 -6.36 -2.39 15.70
N GLU A 163 -5.42 -1.70 15.04
CA GLU A 163 -5.65 -0.96 13.80
C GLU A 163 -6.17 -1.89 12.70
N ALA A 164 -5.55 -3.06 12.52
CA ALA A 164 -5.95 -4.06 11.53
C ALA A 164 -7.38 -4.57 11.72
N LEU A 165 -7.73 -4.93 12.96
CA LEU A 165 -9.07 -5.41 13.30
C LEU A 165 -10.13 -4.33 13.14
N ALA A 166 -9.84 -3.09 13.54
CA ALA A 166 -10.76 -1.98 13.39
C ALA A 166 -11.01 -1.62 11.92
N VAL A 167 -9.97 -1.64 11.07
CA VAL A 167 -10.10 -1.45 9.62
C VAL A 167 -10.90 -2.57 8.96
N PHE A 168 -10.61 -3.83 9.32
CA PHE A 168 -11.36 -4.98 8.84
C PHE A 168 -12.84 -4.87 9.20
N ALA A 169 -13.14 -4.61 10.47
CA ALA A 169 -14.50 -4.52 10.98
C ALA A 169 -15.24 -3.31 10.39
N GLY A 170 -14.61 -2.13 10.39
CA GLY A 170 -15.19 -0.90 9.83
C GLY A 170 -15.52 -1.05 8.35
N HIS A 171 -14.60 -1.58 7.54
CA HIS A 171 -14.82 -1.75 6.11
C HIS A 171 -15.94 -2.74 5.83
N SER A 172 -15.88 -3.91 6.50
CA SER A 172 -16.87 -4.97 6.32
C SER A 172 -18.25 -4.50 6.76
N ALA A 173 -18.38 -3.88 7.94
CA ALA A 173 -19.65 -3.36 8.43
C ALA A 173 -20.21 -2.28 7.50
N PHE A 174 -19.39 -1.32 7.07
CA PHE A 174 -19.83 -0.25 6.18
C PHE A 174 -20.35 -0.80 4.85
N TYR A 175 -19.58 -1.63 4.15
CA TYR A 175 -19.98 -2.09 2.83
C TYR A 175 -21.05 -3.19 2.88
N MET A 176 -21.04 -4.10 3.87
CA MET A 176 -22.06 -5.14 3.98
C MET A 176 -23.40 -4.59 4.48
N ILE A 177 -23.39 -3.72 5.50
CA ILE A 177 -24.62 -3.26 6.17
C ILE A 177 -25.16 -2.01 5.47
N LEU A 178 -24.31 -1.00 5.22
CA LEU A 178 -24.78 0.29 4.71
C LEU A 178 -24.85 0.33 3.18
N LYS A 179 -24.00 -0.43 2.48
CA LYS A 179 -23.96 -0.44 1.00
C LYS A 179 -24.55 -1.72 0.38
N GLY A 180 -24.88 -2.74 1.17
CA GLY A 180 -25.44 -4.01 0.68
C GLY A 180 -24.46 -4.82 -0.19
N GLY A 181 -23.15 -4.67 0.03
CA GLY A 181 -22.09 -5.39 -0.68
C GLY A 181 -22.09 -6.90 -0.37
N LYS A 182 -21.44 -7.68 -1.24
CA LYS A 182 -21.36 -9.14 -1.09
C LYS A 182 -20.39 -9.49 0.05
N PRO A 183 -20.82 -10.21 1.11
CA PRO A 183 -19.97 -10.49 2.27
C PRO A 183 -18.61 -11.10 1.91
N SER A 184 -18.57 -12.04 0.98
CA SER A 184 -17.30 -12.69 0.58
C SER A 184 -16.28 -11.73 -0.04
N ALA A 185 -16.74 -10.73 -0.80
CA ALA A 185 -15.86 -9.74 -1.43
C ALA A 185 -15.39 -8.68 -0.42
N GLU A 186 -16.30 -8.18 0.40
CA GLU A 186 -15.98 -7.13 1.39
C GLU A 186 -15.12 -7.67 2.53
N LEU A 187 -15.35 -8.90 3.01
CA LEU A 187 -14.49 -9.54 4.00
C LEU A 187 -13.08 -9.79 3.45
N SER A 188 -12.96 -10.23 2.19
CA SER A 188 -11.65 -10.43 1.55
C SER A 188 -10.90 -9.10 1.41
N THR A 189 -11.60 -8.04 1.00
CA THR A 189 -11.04 -6.70 0.87
C THR A 189 -10.64 -6.13 2.24
N GLY A 190 -11.49 -6.29 3.25
CA GLY A 190 -11.21 -5.90 4.62
C GLY A 190 -9.99 -6.60 5.18
N LEU A 191 -9.82 -7.91 4.93
CA LEU A 191 -8.68 -8.69 5.39
C LEU A 191 -7.37 -8.23 4.74
N TRP A 192 -7.43 -7.98 3.43
CA TRP A 192 -6.30 -7.43 2.68
C TRP A 192 -5.88 -6.05 3.19
N LEU A 193 -6.84 -5.14 3.39
CA LEU A 193 -6.59 -3.80 3.92
C LEU A 193 -6.07 -3.84 5.36
N GLY A 194 -6.64 -4.72 6.20
CA GLY A 194 -6.17 -4.97 7.56
C GLY A 194 -4.72 -5.45 7.61
N THR A 195 -4.25 -6.17 6.58
CA THR A 195 -2.83 -6.54 6.48
C THR A 195 -1.94 -5.33 6.21
N GLY A 196 -2.38 -4.41 5.35
CA GLY A 196 -1.71 -3.13 5.14
C GLY A 196 -1.58 -2.35 6.45
N THR A 197 -2.71 -2.18 7.16
CA THR A 197 -2.73 -1.38 8.40
C THR A 197 -2.06 -2.06 9.58
N PHE A 198 -2.01 -3.39 9.64
CA PHE A 198 -1.17 -4.10 10.61
C PHE A 198 0.29 -3.66 10.49
N PHE A 199 0.84 -3.64 9.27
CA PHE A 199 2.24 -3.28 9.04
C PHE A 199 2.51 -1.81 9.37
N SER A 200 1.65 -0.87 8.96
CA SER A 200 1.83 0.54 9.31
C SER A 200 1.61 0.82 10.78
N GLY A 201 0.57 0.26 11.39
CA GLY A 201 0.24 0.45 12.80
C GLY A 201 1.30 -0.10 13.74
N THR A 202 1.87 -1.28 13.42
CA THR A 202 3.02 -1.82 14.16
C THR A 202 4.30 -1.00 13.97
N ALA A 203 4.51 -0.41 12.79
CA ALA A 203 5.69 0.42 12.55
C ALA A 203 5.59 1.80 13.21
N TRP A 204 4.37 2.30 13.47
CA TRP A 204 4.14 3.69 13.85
C TRP A 204 4.89 4.12 15.11
N GLN A 205 4.71 3.40 16.24
CA GLN A 205 5.33 3.82 17.51
C GLN A 205 6.87 3.80 17.46
N PRO A 206 7.54 2.73 16.96
CA PRO A 206 8.99 2.75 16.80
C PRO A 206 9.50 3.87 15.89
N VAL A 207 8.78 4.16 14.80
CA VAL A 207 9.14 5.23 13.86
C VAL A 207 9.03 6.60 14.52
N VAL A 208 7.92 6.89 15.22
CA VAL A 208 7.71 8.16 15.91
C VAL A 208 8.76 8.36 17.00
N ASN A 209 9.04 7.35 17.83
CA ASN A 209 10.07 7.44 18.88
C ASN A 209 11.45 7.78 18.30
N ALA A 210 11.84 7.12 17.21
CA ALA A 210 13.10 7.39 16.53
C ALA A 210 13.13 8.82 15.95
N LEU A 211 12.05 9.26 15.30
CA LEU A 211 11.98 10.57 14.67
C LEU A 211 11.91 11.72 15.68
N VAL A 212 11.19 11.57 16.79
CA VAL A 212 11.18 12.53 17.90
C VAL A 212 12.59 12.74 18.45
N THR A 213 13.35 11.65 18.62
CA THR A 213 14.74 11.71 19.07
C THR A 213 15.63 12.44 18.05
N LEU A 214 15.47 12.15 16.76
CA LEU A 214 16.29 12.75 15.69
C LEU A 214 15.92 14.21 15.38
N SER A 215 14.67 14.59 15.59
CA SER A 215 14.13 15.90 15.23
C SER A 215 14.11 16.90 16.38
N ASN A 216 14.59 16.51 17.57
CA ASN A 216 14.40 17.26 18.82
C ASN A 216 12.92 17.59 19.06
N ASN A 217 12.05 16.58 18.90
CA ASN A 217 10.61 16.67 19.11
C ASN A 217 9.89 17.68 18.19
N ASN A 218 10.40 17.93 16.98
CA ASN A 218 9.80 18.85 16.02
C ASN A 218 8.67 18.17 15.22
N PHE A 219 7.45 18.67 15.36
CA PHE A 219 6.25 18.07 14.76
C PHE A 219 6.34 17.94 13.22
N PRO A 220 6.65 18.98 12.42
CA PRO A 220 6.72 18.84 10.96
C PRO A 220 7.70 17.78 10.48
N ILE A 221 8.89 17.69 11.08
CA ILE A 221 9.91 16.70 10.70
C ILE A 221 9.44 15.29 11.08
N THR A 222 8.92 15.11 12.30
CA THR A 222 8.40 13.82 12.76
C THR A 222 7.22 13.37 11.91
N ALA A 223 6.24 14.24 11.65
CA ALA A 223 5.09 13.93 10.81
C ALA A 223 5.51 13.53 9.38
N ALA A 224 6.40 14.30 8.74
CA ALA A 224 6.90 13.99 7.40
C ALA A 224 7.67 12.66 7.35
N GLY A 225 8.52 12.39 8.35
CA GLY A 225 9.22 11.11 8.45
C GLY A 225 8.26 9.93 8.65
N THR A 226 7.26 10.09 9.53
CA THR A 226 6.22 9.09 9.80
C THR A 226 5.39 8.81 8.54
N MET A 227 5.02 9.85 7.77
CA MET A 227 4.33 9.69 6.49
C MET A 227 5.08 8.76 5.53
N VAL A 228 6.39 8.97 5.36
CA VAL A 228 7.20 8.17 4.44
C VAL A 228 7.36 6.74 4.96
N ALA A 229 7.75 6.58 6.23
CA ALA A 229 8.05 5.28 6.80
C ALA A 229 6.77 4.42 6.92
N CYS A 230 5.71 4.93 7.53
CA CYS A 230 4.47 4.18 7.73
C CYS A 230 3.69 3.98 6.42
N GLY A 231 3.71 4.95 5.50
CA GLY A 231 3.18 4.76 4.14
C GLY A 231 3.91 3.63 3.39
N SER A 232 5.23 3.55 3.53
CA SER A 232 6.03 2.45 2.94
C SER A 232 5.71 1.10 3.57
N MET A 233 5.51 1.05 4.89
CA MET A 233 5.12 -0.18 5.60
C MET A 233 3.71 -0.62 5.24
N PHE A 234 2.76 0.32 5.10
CA PHE A 234 1.42 0.03 4.60
C PHE A 234 1.48 -0.59 3.20
N TYR A 235 2.26 0.00 2.28
CA TYR A 235 2.49 -0.53 0.95
C TYR A 235 3.01 -1.97 1.00
N ALA A 236 4.06 -2.23 1.79
CA ALA A 236 4.61 -3.57 1.97
C ALA A 236 3.55 -4.56 2.48
N GLY A 237 2.73 -4.14 3.45
CA GLY A 237 1.61 -4.93 3.97
C GLY A 237 0.56 -5.26 2.91
N LEU A 238 0.21 -4.32 2.02
CA LEU A 238 -0.69 -4.61 0.89
C LEU A 238 -0.10 -5.66 -0.06
N ARG A 239 1.21 -5.61 -0.34
CA ARG A 239 1.89 -6.58 -1.21
C ARG A 239 1.94 -7.96 -0.57
N VAL A 240 2.21 -8.03 0.73
CA VAL A 240 2.14 -9.26 1.52
C VAL A 240 0.72 -9.81 1.49
N GLY A 241 -0.28 -8.97 1.72
CA GLY A 241 -1.68 -9.38 1.72
C GLY A 241 -2.14 -9.97 0.38
N ARG A 242 -1.72 -9.40 -0.77
CA ARG A 242 -2.03 -10.00 -2.09
C ARG A 242 -1.37 -11.36 -2.29
N ALA A 243 -0.11 -11.51 -1.86
CA ALA A 243 0.63 -12.77 -1.99
C ALA A 243 0.04 -13.86 -1.07
N LEU A 244 -0.24 -13.51 0.18
CA LEU A 244 -0.75 -14.44 1.18
C LEU A 244 -2.21 -14.80 0.92
N TRP A 245 -3.10 -13.81 0.89
CA TRP A 245 -4.53 -14.05 0.84
C TRP A 245 -5.01 -14.35 -0.58
N GLY A 246 -4.53 -13.61 -1.58
CA GLY A 246 -4.93 -13.79 -2.97
C GLY A 246 -4.30 -15.01 -3.62
N GLU A 247 -2.97 -15.03 -3.72
CA GLU A 247 -2.25 -16.08 -4.47
C GLU A 247 -2.14 -17.40 -3.71
N THR A 248 -1.91 -17.36 -2.39
CA THR A 248 -1.71 -18.59 -1.60
C THR A 248 -3.02 -19.20 -1.11
N MET A 249 -3.95 -18.37 -0.62
CA MET A 249 -5.20 -18.82 -0.01
C MET A 249 -6.42 -18.74 -0.94
N GLY A 250 -6.30 -18.16 -2.12
CA GLY A 250 -7.39 -18.08 -3.10
C GLY A 250 -8.56 -17.21 -2.67
N ALA A 251 -8.35 -16.28 -1.73
CA ALA A 251 -9.36 -15.28 -1.39
C ALA A 251 -9.67 -14.39 -2.59
N ALA A 252 -10.82 -13.71 -2.58
CA ALA A 252 -11.27 -12.85 -3.67
C ALA A 252 -10.50 -11.51 -3.74
N ILE A 253 -9.18 -11.57 -3.78
CA ILE A 253 -8.25 -10.45 -3.85
C ILE A 253 -7.47 -10.59 -5.17
N ALA A 254 -7.42 -9.50 -5.95
CA ALA A 254 -6.70 -9.51 -7.21
C ALA A 254 -5.22 -9.87 -7.00
N ALA A 255 -4.75 -10.86 -7.78
CA ALA A 255 -3.36 -11.29 -7.82
C ALA A 255 -2.43 -10.13 -8.19
N ARG A 256 -1.16 -10.19 -7.76
CA ARG A 256 -0.20 -9.11 -7.98
C ARG A 256 0.02 -8.86 -9.48
N ASN A 257 -0.13 -7.62 -9.91
CA ASN A 257 0.20 -7.18 -11.27
C ASN A 257 0.76 -5.74 -11.23
N TYR A 258 1.13 -5.19 -12.38
CA TYR A 258 1.73 -3.85 -12.44
C TYR A 258 0.70 -2.73 -12.17
N GLU A 259 -0.54 -2.93 -12.59
CA GLU A 259 -1.61 -1.96 -12.38
C GLU A 259 -1.92 -1.77 -10.89
N ASN A 260 -2.16 -2.87 -10.16
CA ASN A 260 -2.36 -2.80 -8.73
C ASN A 260 -1.08 -2.43 -7.96
N LEU A 261 0.12 -2.68 -8.49
CA LEU A 261 1.36 -2.16 -7.90
C LEU A 261 1.34 -0.63 -7.83
N CYS A 262 0.95 0.02 -8.92
CA CYS A 262 0.89 1.48 -9.01
C CYS A 262 -0.23 2.03 -8.12
N SER A 263 -1.40 1.39 -8.15
CA SER A 263 -2.52 1.81 -7.31
C SER A 263 -2.26 1.60 -5.81
N ASP A 264 -1.65 0.48 -5.42
CA ASP A 264 -1.25 0.22 -4.03
C ASP A 264 -0.27 1.31 -3.56
N ALA A 265 0.68 1.72 -4.41
CA ALA A 265 1.61 2.80 -4.11
C ALA A 265 0.89 4.15 -3.97
N GLY A 266 -0.04 4.48 -4.87
CA GLY A 266 -0.86 5.70 -4.80
C GLY A 266 -1.69 5.80 -3.52
N LEU A 267 -2.36 4.71 -3.15
CA LEU A 267 -3.10 4.60 -1.89
C LEU A 267 -2.18 4.76 -0.67
N SER A 268 -0.99 4.16 -0.72
CA SER A 268 -0.02 4.21 0.38
C SER A 268 0.49 5.63 0.67
N VAL A 269 0.58 6.49 -0.36
CA VAL A 269 0.89 7.92 -0.16
C VAL A 269 -0.21 8.62 0.64
N ALA A 270 -1.49 8.33 0.35
CA ALA A 270 -2.61 8.90 1.12
C ALA A 270 -2.66 8.37 2.56
N ILE A 271 -2.37 7.08 2.76
CA ILE A 271 -2.24 6.50 4.12
C ILE A 271 -1.03 7.08 4.87
N GLY A 272 0.06 7.37 4.18
CA GLY A 272 1.17 8.15 4.75
C GLY A 272 0.67 9.47 5.34
N GLY A 273 -0.18 10.20 4.62
CA GLY A 273 -0.85 11.42 5.12
C GLY A 273 -1.65 11.19 6.41
N ALA A 274 -2.40 10.09 6.48
CA ALA A 274 -3.12 9.70 7.70
C ALA A 274 -2.17 9.52 8.88
N THR A 275 -1.10 8.76 8.69
CA THR A 275 -0.12 8.46 9.74
C THR A 275 0.68 9.70 10.18
N ALA A 276 0.93 10.64 9.26
CA ALA A 276 1.53 11.94 9.55
C ALA A 276 0.64 12.76 10.49
N MET A 277 -0.66 12.87 10.16
CA MET A 277 -1.59 13.64 10.99
C MET A 277 -1.86 12.94 12.32
N PHE A 278 -1.69 11.62 12.41
CA PHE A 278 -1.81 10.91 13.68
C PHE A 278 -0.75 11.35 14.71
N VAL A 279 0.42 11.81 14.25
CA VAL A 279 1.44 12.43 15.11
C VAL A 279 0.88 13.65 15.86
N ALA A 280 -0.12 14.34 15.29
CA ALA A 280 -0.73 15.51 15.92
C ALA A 280 -1.49 15.18 17.21
N CYS A 281 -1.77 13.90 17.46
CA CYS A 281 -2.38 13.43 18.70
C CYS A 281 -1.45 13.58 19.91
N ASP A 282 -0.15 13.79 19.73
CA ASP A 282 0.77 14.15 20.80
C ASP A 282 0.84 15.68 20.96
N PRO A 283 0.16 16.27 21.96
CA PRO A 283 0.17 17.71 22.16
C PRO A 283 1.52 18.25 22.66
N SER A 284 2.44 17.37 23.08
CA SER A 284 3.75 17.76 23.61
C SER A 284 4.77 18.08 22.52
N MET A 285 4.48 17.74 21.26
CA MET A 285 5.40 18.00 20.15
C MET A 285 5.57 19.50 19.88
N VAL A 286 6.82 19.91 19.70
CA VAL A 286 7.17 21.30 19.37
C VAL A 286 6.60 21.64 18.01
N ALA A 287 5.95 22.80 17.92
CA ALA A 287 5.30 23.29 16.70
C ALA A 287 4.19 22.35 16.16
N ASN A 288 3.50 21.63 17.04
CA ASN A 288 2.29 20.91 16.67
C ASN A 288 1.12 21.88 16.49
N TYR A 289 0.98 22.41 15.27
CA TYR A 289 -0.11 23.31 14.88
C TYR A 289 -1.51 22.66 14.92
N PHE A 290 -1.56 21.34 15.08
CA PHE A 290 -2.78 20.53 15.08
C PHE A 290 -3.10 19.95 16.46
N ALA A 291 -2.36 20.34 17.50
CA ALA A 291 -2.60 19.89 18.88
C ALA A 291 -3.99 20.27 19.39
N VAL A 292 -4.51 21.44 19.00
CA VAL A 292 -5.85 21.89 19.44
C VAL A 292 -6.98 21.01 18.86
N PRO A 293 -7.06 20.76 17.54
CA PRO A 293 -8.13 19.93 16.98
C PRO A 293 -7.96 18.43 17.26
N PHE A 294 -6.73 17.92 17.40
CA PHE A 294 -6.47 16.47 17.40
C PHE A 294 -5.64 15.95 18.57
N GLY A 295 -5.02 16.81 19.36
CA GLY A 295 -4.21 16.41 20.51
C GLY A 295 -5.04 15.60 21.49
N VAL A 296 -4.51 14.47 21.94
CA VAL A 296 -5.09 13.67 23.02
C VAL A 296 -4.54 14.23 24.34
N LEU A 297 -5.42 14.75 25.17
CA LEU A 297 -5.08 15.36 26.45
C LEU A 297 -5.23 14.34 27.57
N ASP A 298 -4.45 14.50 28.65
CA ASP A 298 -4.54 13.61 29.83
C ASP A 298 -5.94 13.56 30.47
N ALA A 299 -6.74 14.63 30.28
CA ALA A 299 -8.11 14.72 30.77
C ALA A 299 -9.15 14.07 29.84
N ASP A 300 -8.77 13.66 28.63
CA ASP A 300 -9.70 13.02 27.71
C ASP A 300 -10.05 11.61 28.20
N SER A 301 -11.32 11.24 28.09
CA SER A 301 -11.69 9.83 28.27
C SER A 301 -11.12 8.99 27.13
N THR A 302 -10.94 7.68 27.38
CA THR A 302 -10.46 6.74 26.36
C THR A 302 -11.24 6.84 25.04
N LEU A 303 -12.57 6.95 25.10
CA LEU A 303 -13.40 7.08 23.90
C LEU A 303 -13.14 8.40 23.15
N VAL A 304 -12.96 9.51 23.87
CA VAL A 304 -12.63 10.81 23.27
C VAL A 304 -11.27 10.75 22.59
N ALA A 305 -10.26 10.17 23.25
CA ALA A 305 -8.93 9.96 22.69
C ALA A 305 -8.99 9.14 21.39
N MET A 306 -9.74 8.04 21.39
CA MET A 306 -9.94 7.20 20.20
C MET A 306 -10.63 7.96 19.06
N CYS A 307 -11.64 8.76 19.36
CA CYS A 307 -12.31 9.60 18.37
C CYS A 307 -11.37 10.68 17.79
N ARG A 308 -10.52 11.31 18.61
CA ARG A 308 -9.52 12.29 18.13
C ARG A 308 -8.49 11.64 17.22
N ALA A 309 -7.99 10.45 17.58
CA ALA A 309 -7.08 9.66 16.74
C ALA A 309 -7.71 9.29 15.39
N GLY A 310 -8.97 8.84 15.40
CA GLY A 310 -9.72 8.55 14.17
C GLY A 310 -9.95 9.80 13.31
N ALA A 311 -10.27 10.94 13.93
CA ALA A 311 -10.44 12.21 13.23
C ALA A 311 -9.12 12.73 12.62
N ALA A 312 -8.00 12.60 13.35
CA ALA A 312 -6.68 12.99 12.89
C ALA A 312 -6.27 12.19 11.65
N THR A 313 -6.36 10.86 11.71
CA THR A 313 -6.04 9.97 10.57
C THR A 313 -6.94 10.24 9.37
N GLY A 314 -8.25 10.39 9.58
CA GLY A 314 -9.20 10.75 8.52
C GLY A 314 -8.86 12.09 7.84
N THR A 315 -8.48 13.10 8.64
CA THR A 315 -8.08 14.42 8.13
C THR A 315 -6.78 14.35 7.35
N GLY A 316 -5.76 13.66 7.86
CA GLY A 316 -4.48 13.49 7.17
C GLY A 316 -4.61 12.79 5.82
N TYR A 317 -5.41 11.72 5.77
CA TYR A 317 -5.75 11.06 4.50
C TYR A 317 -6.49 11.99 3.56
N GLY A 318 -7.52 12.68 4.07
CA GLY A 318 -8.34 13.60 3.27
C GLY A 318 -7.51 14.70 2.63
N LEU A 319 -6.58 15.30 3.37
CA LEU A 319 -5.68 16.34 2.85
C LEU A 319 -4.83 15.83 1.68
N VAL A 320 -4.19 14.68 1.81
CA VAL A 320 -3.37 14.12 0.71
C VAL A 320 -4.26 13.68 -0.46
N GLN A 321 -5.42 13.08 -0.18
CA GLN A 321 -6.33 12.59 -1.20
C GLN A 321 -6.99 13.73 -1.99
N VAL A 322 -7.30 14.87 -1.37
CA VAL A 322 -7.76 16.10 -2.03
C VAL A 322 -6.81 16.46 -3.17
N TRP A 323 -5.49 16.42 -2.92
CA TRP A 323 -4.49 16.69 -3.94
C TRP A 323 -4.47 15.62 -5.04
N GLN A 324 -4.47 14.35 -4.65
CA GLN A 324 -4.49 13.24 -5.61
C GLN A 324 -5.74 13.26 -6.49
N ASN A 325 -6.88 13.77 -6.00
CA ASN A 325 -8.14 13.83 -6.74
C ASN A 325 -8.08 14.72 -7.99
N PHE A 326 -7.09 15.60 -8.10
CA PHE A 326 -6.84 16.42 -9.29
C PHE A 326 -5.89 15.78 -10.32
N PHE A 327 -5.34 14.59 -10.04
CA PHE A 327 -4.47 13.91 -11.01
C PHE A 327 -5.25 13.48 -12.26
N PRO A 328 -4.63 13.40 -13.45
CA PRO A 328 -5.27 12.88 -14.65
C PRO A 328 -5.85 11.47 -14.45
N ARG A 329 -6.83 11.07 -15.28
CA ARG A 329 -7.39 9.71 -15.24
C ARG A 329 -6.30 8.66 -15.48
N GLY A 330 -6.35 7.56 -14.75
CA GLY A 330 -5.34 6.50 -14.75
C GLY A 330 -4.11 6.78 -13.90
N ARG A 331 -4.05 7.94 -13.23
CA ARG A 331 -2.93 8.31 -12.32
C ARG A 331 -3.34 8.32 -10.85
N ASN A 332 -4.63 8.33 -10.55
CA ASN A 332 -5.14 8.19 -9.19
C ASN A 332 -5.49 6.72 -8.94
N TRP A 333 -5.15 6.20 -7.76
CA TRP A 333 -5.48 4.83 -7.39
C TRP A 333 -7.00 4.58 -7.34
N MET A 334 -7.82 5.62 -7.13
CA MET A 334 -9.28 5.53 -7.17
C MET A 334 -9.85 5.26 -8.57
N ASP A 335 -9.08 5.45 -9.63
CA ASP A 335 -9.60 5.33 -11.00
C ASP A 335 -9.97 3.90 -11.39
N MET A 336 -9.49 2.90 -10.62
CA MET A 336 -9.89 1.51 -10.81
C MET A 336 -11.37 1.23 -10.48
N TYR A 337 -12.06 2.20 -9.85
CA TYR A 337 -13.46 2.09 -9.44
C TYR A 337 -14.44 2.79 -10.40
N PHE A 338 -13.95 3.44 -11.48
CA PHE A 338 -14.75 4.27 -12.40
C PHE A 338 -14.55 3.95 -13.88
#